data_AF-A0AAD4M212-F1
#
_entry.id   AF-A0AAD4M212-F1
#
_cell.length_a   1.000
_cell.length_b   1.000
_cell.length_c   1.000
_cell.angle_alpha   90.00
_cell.angle_beta   90.00
_cell.angle_gamma   90.00
#
_symmetry.space_group_name_H-M   'P 1'
#
loop_
_entity.id
_entity.type
_entity.pdbx_description
1 polymer ?
#
loop_
_entity_poly.entity_id
_entity_poly.type
_entity_poly.pdbx_seq_one_letter_code
_entity_poly.pdbx_strand_id
1 'polypeptide(L)'
;MTPSHVLSTICGVISHQGYTPPGLQRYSDNCLPTLRMHIMGINQISAIREDATEDNCQAVVTHDAFWTILPPEPIVPRDVMMSPEERASAVIESWSVEFIGRAPLEGLKNHIAQELSVSSRYRYCCIVQSSGTGKSRLHDEFSKAHFMITIVLRAFRSNGFPPTDGQVRNFLKIEAWTRGGPTLAYSQAYHFLLALFEKTKETVAQWTDLSHRAERVLRFREFMSRGQNMESTGEDRENFYKDVVARAESFTFKST
;
A
#
# COMPACT_ATOMS: atom_id res chain seq x y z
N MET A 1 19.59 16.83 15.89
CA MET A 1 18.47 16.91 14.95
C MET A 1 18.72 15.91 13.82
N THR A 2 18.01 14.79 13.82
CA THR A 2 18.02 13.81 12.72
C THR A 2 16.65 13.87 12.03
N PRO A 3 16.57 13.83 10.69
CA PRO A 3 15.28 13.76 10.02
C PRO A 3 14.69 12.37 10.24
N SER A 4 13.49 12.32 10.81
CA SER A 4 12.67 11.12 10.86
C SER A 4 12.31 10.69 9.43
N HIS A 5 12.84 9.56 8.99
CA HIS A 5 12.45 8.95 7.73
C HIS A 5 11.02 8.39 7.85
N VAL A 6 10.03 9.14 7.36
CA VAL A 6 8.66 8.66 7.19
C VAL A 6 8.63 7.75 5.97
N LEU A 7 8.36 6.45 6.20
CA LEU A 7 8.14 5.47 5.15
C LEU A 7 6.66 5.43 4.79
N SER A 8 6.31 5.85 3.57
CA SER A 8 4.97 5.65 3.03
C SER A 8 4.85 4.29 2.36
N THR A 9 3.87 3.49 2.81
CA THR A 9 3.37 2.34 2.07
C THR A 9 1.96 2.71 1.61
N ILE A 10 1.72 2.70 0.30
CA ILE A 10 0.37 2.89 -0.23
C ILE A 10 -0.25 1.49 -0.31
N CYS A 11 -1.26 1.26 0.52
CA CYS A 11 -2.05 0.03 0.49
C CYS A 11 -3.36 0.32 -0.26
N GLY A 12 -3.48 -0.21 -1.48
CA GLY A 12 -4.75 -0.25 -2.19
C GLY A 12 -5.48 -1.54 -1.83
N VAL A 13 -6.61 -1.45 -1.13
CA VAL A 13 -7.50 -2.58 -0.91
C VAL A 13 -8.73 -2.41 -1.80
N ILE A 14 -8.94 -3.35 -2.72
CA ILE A 14 -10.13 -3.38 -3.57
C ILE A 14 -10.97 -4.59 -3.17
N SER A 15 -12.19 -4.32 -2.70
CA SER A 15 -13.24 -5.32 -2.55
C SER A 15 -14.24 -5.13 -3.68
N HIS A 16 -14.47 -6.18 -4.46
CA HIS A 16 -15.55 -6.23 -5.43
C HIS A 16 -16.76 -6.89 -4.76
N GLN A 17 -17.82 -6.13 -4.47
CA GLN A 17 -19.14 -6.71 -4.23
C GLN A 17 -20.07 -6.29 -5.35
N GLY A 18 -20.45 -7.26 -6.19
CA GLY A 18 -21.50 -7.09 -7.17
C GLY A 18 -22.85 -7.09 -6.47
N TYR A 19 -23.49 -5.93 -6.40
CA TYR A 19 -24.89 -5.81 -6.03
C TYR A 19 -25.60 -4.94 -7.06
N THR A 20 -26.45 -5.58 -7.87
CA THR A 20 -27.41 -4.91 -8.76
C THR A 20 -28.78 -4.95 -8.08
N PRO A 21 -29.36 -3.80 -7.68
CA PRO A 21 -30.75 -3.76 -7.26
C PRO A 21 -31.67 -3.95 -8.48
N PRO A 22 -32.83 -4.60 -8.33
CA PRO A 22 -33.81 -4.71 -9.40
C PRO A 22 -34.62 -3.40 -9.52
N GLY A 23 -34.68 -2.87 -10.75
CA GLY A 23 -35.67 -1.87 -11.15
C GLY A 23 -35.16 -0.43 -11.25
N LEU A 24 -34.46 -0.12 -12.34
CA LEU A 24 -34.56 1.21 -12.96
C LEU A 24 -34.12 1.15 -14.43
N GLN A 25 -35.07 1.37 -15.32
CA GLN A 25 -34.91 1.34 -16.76
C GLN A 25 -34.68 2.77 -17.26
N ARG A 26 -33.56 2.96 -17.96
CA ARG A 26 -33.20 4.03 -18.92
C ARG A 26 -33.14 5.49 -18.43
N TYR A 27 -31.91 6.01 -18.38
CA TYR A 27 -31.59 7.31 -18.98
C TYR A 27 -30.25 7.23 -19.74
N SER A 28 -30.26 7.93 -20.87
CA SER A 28 -29.32 8.08 -21.98
C SER A 28 -27.80 7.97 -21.75
N ASP A 29 -27.17 7.41 -22.79
CA ASP A 29 -25.74 7.40 -23.11
C ASP A 29 -25.10 8.81 -23.10
N ASN A 30 -23.79 8.85 -22.79
CA ASN A 30 -22.83 9.97 -22.89
C ASN A 30 -22.49 10.83 -21.65
N CYS A 31 -22.30 10.23 -20.48
CA CYS A 31 -21.51 10.86 -19.40
C CYS A 31 -20.50 9.87 -18.82
N LEU A 32 -19.23 9.95 -19.24
CA LEU A 32 -18.12 9.33 -18.53
C LEU A 32 -18.00 9.99 -17.15
N PRO A 33 -18.02 9.24 -16.03
CA PRO A 33 -17.89 9.84 -14.73
C PRO A 33 -16.46 10.37 -14.56
N THR A 34 -16.35 11.69 -14.39
CA THR A 34 -15.14 12.41 -14.04
C THR A 34 -14.57 11.85 -12.73
N LEU A 35 -13.56 10.99 -12.87
CA LEU A 35 -12.79 10.43 -11.78
C LEU A 35 -11.95 11.57 -11.15
N ARG A 36 -12.31 12.10 -9.98
CA ARG A 36 -11.41 12.97 -9.21
C ARG A 36 -10.64 12.11 -8.20
N MET A 37 -9.34 11.97 -8.40
CA MET A 37 -8.43 11.24 -7.51
C MET A 37 -7.48 12.27 -6.90
N HIS A 38 -7.58 12.49 -5.59
CA HIS A 38 -6.59 13.26 -4.84
C HIS A 38 -5.51 12.30 -4.37
N ILE A 39 -4.37 12.30 -5.06
CA ILE A 39 -3.14 11.69 -4.53
C ILE A 39 -2.43 12.81 -3.79
N MET A 40 -2.71 12.92 -2.49
CA MET A 40 -2.00 13.85 -1.62
C MET A 40 -0.65 13.23 -1.25
N GLY A 41 0.42 13.80 -1.82
CA GLY A 41 1.78 13.55 -1.35
C GLY A 41 1.98 14.04 0.08
N ILE A 42 2.93 13.43 0.78
CA ILE A 42 3.25 13.58 2.22
C ILE A 42 3.54 15.04 2.66
N ASN A 43 3.61 16.00 1.75
CA ASN A 43 3.79 17.42 2.06
C ASN A 43 2.46 18.20 2.25
N GLN A 44 1.28 17.57 2.18
CA GLN A 44 -0.01 18.24 2.38
C GLN A 44 -0.65 18.08 3.78
N ILE A 45 0.12 17.69 4.80
CA ILE A 45 -0.39 17.68 6.20
C ILE A 45 -0.80 19.10 6.67
N SER A 46 -0.31 20.17 6.04
CA SER A 46 -0.75 21.54 6.37
C SER A 46 -2.13 21.93 5.79
N ALA A 47 -2.76 21.10 4.96
CA ALA A 47 -4.05 21.41 4.32
C ALA A 47 -5.21 20.51 4.79
N ILE A 48 -4.96 19.53 5.67
CA ILE A 48 -6.03 18.79 6.36
C ILE A 48 -6.45 19.61 7.58
N ARG A 49 -7.19 20.69 7.33
CA ARG A 49 -7.70 21.54 8.41
C ARG A 49 -9.19 21.87 8.32
N GLU A 50 -9.96 21.17 7.48
CA GLU A 50 -11.38 21.47 7.33
C GLU A 50 -12.37 20.36 7.70
N ASP A 51 -11.97 19.09 7.87
CA ASP A 51 -12.93 18.02 8.23
C ASP A 51 -12.58 17.20 9.48
N ALA A 52 -11.45 17.47 10.12
CA ALA A 52 -11.22 17.03 11.49
C ALA A 52 -11.55 18.22 12.39
N THR A 53 -12.75 18.24 12.97
CA THR A 53 -13.03 19.20 14.03
C THR A 53 -11.99 19.01 15.13
N GLU A 54 -11.48 20.12 15.67
CA GLU A 54 -10.51 20.16 16.76
C GLU A 54 -10.95 19.24 17.93
N ASP A 55 -12.26 19.08 18.11
CA ASP A 55 -12.93 18.19 19.05
C ASP A 55 -12.63 16.69 18.85
N ASN A 56 -12.52 16.21 17.61
CA ASN A 56 -12.26 14.79 17.32
C ASN A 56 -10.80 14.41 17.60
N CYS A 57 -9.87 15.33 17.31
CA CYS A 57 -8.47 15.15 17.69
C CYS A 57 -8.30 15.25 19.21
N GLN A 58 -9.00 16.18 19.85
CA GLN A 58 -8.97 16.32 21.31
C GLN A 58 -9.51 15.07 22.01
N ALA A 59 -10.62 14.49 21.52
CA ALA A 59 -11.22 13.28 22.08
C ALA A 59 -10.29 12.04 22.03
N VAL A 60 -9.45 11.92 21.01
CA VAL A 60 -8.46 10.83 20.90
C VAL A 60 -7.29 11.06 21.87
N VAL A 61 -6.83 12.31 21.99
CA VAL A 61 -5.70 12.66 22.87
C VAL A 61 -6.09 12.65 24.34
N THR A 62 -7.37 12.82 24.68
CA THR A 62 -7.86 12.77 26.08
C THR A 62 -8.40 11.41 26.50
N HIS A 63 -8.49 10.43 25.61
CA HIS A 63 -9.01 9.10 25.94
C HIS A 63 -8.05 8.33 26.86
N ASP A 64 -8.53 7.81 27.99
CA ASP A 64 -7.71 7.11 29.00
C ASP A 64 -6.91 5.92 28.44
N ALA A 65 -7.41 5.26 27.40
CA ALA A 65 -6.68 4.20 26.69
C ALA A 65 -5.38 4.68 26.01
N PHE A 66 -5.26 5.98 25.70
CA PHE A 66 -4.08 6.57 25.08
C PHE A 66 -2.98 6.83 26.12
N TRP A 67 -3.36 7.08 27.38
CA TRP A 67 -2.46 7.33 28.50
C TRP A 67 -2.27 6.13 29.43
N THR A 68 -2.89 4.99 29.12
CA THR A 68 -2.65 3.76 29.87
C THR A 68 -1.17 3.43 29.69
N ILE A 69 -0.40 3.63 30.76
CA ILE A 69 1.05 3.48 30.79
C ILE A 69 1.35 2.09 30.25
N LEU A 70 1.89 2.03 29.02
CA LEU A 70 2.46 0.79 28.51
C LEU A 70 3.49 0.33 29.54
N PRO A 71 3.58 -0.99 29.82
CA PRO A 71 4.61 -1.50 30.70
C PRO A 71 5.96 -0.93 30.24
N PRO A 72 6.86 -0.55 31.16
CA PRO A 72 8.16 0.00 30.79
C PRO A 72 8.80 -0.96 29.78
N GLU A 73 9.27 -0.40 28.65
CA GLU A 73 9.90 -1.23 27.64
C GLU A 73 10.98 -2.08 28.31
N PRO A 74 11.06 -3.39 27.99
CA PRO A 74 12.11 -4.22 28.53
C PRO A 74 13.45 -3.54 28.24
N ILE A 75 14.25 -3.34 29.28
CA ILE A 75 15.59 -2.75 29.14
C ILE A 75 16.42 -3.77 28.35
N VAL A 76 16.45 -3.62 27.03
CA VAL A 76 17.34 -4.39 26.17
C VAL A 76 18.74 -3.87 26.42
N PRO A 77 19.70 -4.72 26.85
CA PRO A 77 21.09 -4.31 27.03
C PRO A 77 21.57 -3.62 25.75
N ARG A 78 22.01 -2.36 25.87
CA ARG A 78 22.44 -1.53 24.74
C ARG A 78 23.73 -2.03 24.06
N ASP A 79 24.37 -3.05 24.64
CA ASP A 79 25.77 -3.39 24.33
C ASP A 79 25.97 -4.66 23.49
N VAL A 80 24.92 -5.29 22.96
CA VAL A 80 25.10 -6.22 21.84
C VAL A 80 24.86 -5.42 20.56
N MET A 81 25.89 -4.70 20.10
CA MET A 81 25.90 -4.14 18.75
C MET A 81 25.87 -5.30 17.75
N MET A 82 24.68 -5.69 17.32
CA MET A 82 24.54 -6.55 16.15
C MET A 82 25.16 -5.84 14.95
N SER A 83 26.00 -6.57 14.22
CA SER A 83 26.54 -6.14 12.94
C SER A 83 25.39 -5.83 11.95
N PRO A 84 25.63 -5.00 10.93
CA PRO A 84 24.63 -4.75 9.87
C PRO A 84 24.11 -6.03 9.21
N GLU A 85 24.98 -7.04 9.06
CA GLU A 85 24.66 -8.34 8.48
C GLU A 85 23.72 -9.15 9.39
N GLU A 86 24.03 -9.25 10.68
CA GLU A 86 23.15 -9.93 11.65
C GLU A 86 21.77 -9.26 11.73
N ARG A 87 21.73 -7.92 11.66
CA ARG A 87 20.45 -7.18 11.62
C ARG A 87 19.66 -7.47 10.35
N ALA A 88 20.33 -7.53 9.20
CA ALA A 88 19.70 -7.86 7.92
C ALA A 88 19.13 -9.29 7.93
N SER A 89 19.90 -10.25 8.42
CA SER A 89 19.48 -11.64 8.57
C SER A 89 18.30 -11.77 9.53
N ALA A 90 18.37 -11.16 10.73
CA ALA A 90 17.27 -11.18 11.70
C ALA A 90 15.99 -10.55 11.13
N VAL A 91 16.10 -9.48 10.33
CA VAL A 91 14.94 -8.91 9.62
C VAL A 91 14.37 -9.91 8.62
N ILE A 92 15.17 -10.55 7.77
CA ILE A 92 14.66 -11.54 6.81
C ILE A 92 14.04 -12.75 7.54
N GLU A 93 14.72 -13.28 8.55
CA GLU A 93 14.27 -14.44 9.33
C GLU A 93 12.96 -14.15 10.08
N SER A 94 12.78 -12.93 10.58
CA SER A 94 11.51 -12.52 11.21
C SER A 94 10.31 -12.58 10.25
N TRP A 95 10.55 -12.69 8.94
CA TRP A 95 9.49 -12.91 7.96
C TRP A 95 9.14 -14.39 7.74
N SER A 96 9.93 -15.30 8.30
CA SER A 96 9.64 -16.74 8.28
C SER A 96 8.95 -17.23 9.56
N VAL A 97 9.10 -16.50 10.68
CA VAL A 97 8.47 -16.86 11.95
C VAL A 97 6.97 -16.56 11.95
N GLU A 98 6.21 -17.25 12.80
CA GLU A 98 4.78 -17.00 12.96
C GLU A 98 4.51 -15.55 13.38
N PHE A 99 3.50 -14.93 12.76
CA PHE A 99 3.08 -13.58 13.13
C PHE A 99 2.26 -13.60 14.42
N ILE A 100 2.79 -12.93 15.44
CA ILE A 100 2.17 -12.89 16.76
C ILE A 100 1.11 -11.79 16.80
N GLY A 101 -0.11 -12.18 17.18
CA GLY A 101 -1.22 -11.25 17.42
C GLY A 101 -2.20 -11.21 16.25
N ARG A 102 -3.41 -11.73 16.47
CA ARG A 102 -4.52 -11.65 15.51
C ARG A 102 -5.25 -10.32 15.54
N ALA A 103 -5.21 -9.61 16.67
CA ALA A 103 -5.94 -8.36 16.85
C ALA A 103 -5.58 -7.28 15.82
N PRO A 104 -4.31 -7.05 15.43
CA PRO A 104 -3.97 -6.11 14.37
C PRO A 104 -4.56 -6.47 13.00
N LEU A 105 -4.61 -7.77 12.66
CA LEU A 105 -5.17 -8.25 11.39
C LEU A 105 -6.69 -8.04 11.34
N GLU A 106 -7.40 -8.43 12.41
CA GLU A 106 -8.85 -8.22 12.49
C GLU A 106 -9.19 -6.73 12.59
N GLY A 107 -8.39 -5.92 13.30
CA GLY A 107 -8.56 -4.47 13.35
C GLY A 107 -8.46 -3.84 11.95
N LEU A 108 -7.44 -4.20 11.17
CA LEU A 108 -7.28 -3.73 9.80
C LEU A 108 -8.44 -4.19 8.90
N LYS A 109 -8.85 -5.45 9.01
CA LYS A 109 -9.98 -6.02 8.26
C LYS A 109 -11.29 -5.29 8.55
N ASN A 110 -11.59 -5.07 9.83
CA ASN A 110 -12.80 -4.40 10.28
C ASN A 110 -12.81 -2.94 9.84
N HIS A 111 -11.67 -2.24 9.96
CA HIS A 111 -11.54 -0.88 9.45
C HIS A 111 -11.83 -0.81 7.94
N ILE A 112 -11.22 -1.69 7.14
CA ILE A 112 -11.48 -1.77 5.70
C ILE A 112 -12.97 -2.04 5.42
N ALA A 113 -13.58 -3.00 6.12
CA ALA A 113 -14.98 -3.37 5.92
C ALA A 113 -15.93 -2.20 6.26
N GLN A 114 -15.65 -1.47 7.33
CA GLN A 114 -16.39 -0.28 7.74
C GLN A 114 -16.25 0.84 6.71
N GLU A 115 -15.05 1.11 6.21
CA GLU A 115 -14.84 2.16 5.21
C GLU A 115 -15.54 1.84 3.87
N LEU A 116 -15.61 0.56 3.51
CA LEU A 116 -16.30 0.11 2.30
C LEU A 116 -17.82 0.12 2.43
N SER A 117 -18.38 -0.02 3.64
CA SER A 117 -19.83 0.02 3.85
C SER A 117 -20.41 1.44 3.77
N VAL A 118 -19.58 2.46 4.02
CA VAL A 118 -20.03 3.86 4.14
C VAL A 118 -20.02 4.60 2.79
N SER A 119 -19.22 4.20 1.79
CA SER A 119 -19.28 4.84 0.46
C SER A 119 -18.73 3.97 -0.67
N SER A 120 -19.17 4.27 -1.90
CA SER A 120 -18.73 3.64 -3.15
C SER A 120 -17.43 4.21 -3.75
N ARG A 121 -16.74 5.13 -3.07
CA ARG A 121 -15.53 5.79 -3.58
C ARG A 121 -14.23 5.14 -3.06
N TYR A 122 -13.13 5.40 -3.78
CA TYR A 122 -11.77 4.95 -3.43
C TYR A 122 -11.42 5.26 -1.98
N ARG A 123 -10.87 4.28 -1.27
CA ARG A 123 -10.47 4.41 0.14
C ARG A 123 -8.96 4.29 0.28
N TYR A 124 -8.43 5.06 1.22
CA TYR A 124 -7.03 5.07 1.59
C TYR A 124 -6.94 4.96 3.11
N CYS A 125 -6.03 4.12 3.59
CA CYS A 125 -5.71 3.96 5.00
C CYS A 125 -4.22 4.24 5.21
N CYS A 126 -3.89 5.21 6.05
CA CYS A 126 -2.51 5.46 6.47
C CYS A 126 -2.21 4.65 7.72
N ILE A 127 -1.13 3.87 7.73
CA ILE A 127 -0.55 3.32 8.96
C ILE A 127 0.74 4.08 9.25
N VAL A 128 0.66 5.06 10.17
CA VAL A 128 1.78 5.93 10.56
C VAL A 128 2.36 5.44 11.88
N GLN A 129 3.56 4.85 11.84
CA GLN A 129 4.31 4.43 13.05
C GLN A 129 5.82 4.47 12.77
N SER A 130 6.64 4.44 13.83
CA SER A 130 8.11 4.40 13.76
C SER A 130 8.63 3.20 12.95
N SER A 131 9.84 3.30 12.39
CA SER A 131 10.44 2.18 11.65
C SER A 131 10.60 0.95 12.54
N GLY A 132 10.46 -0.26 11.97
CA GLY A 132 10.63 -1.51 12.71
C GLY A 132 9.42 -2.02 13.50
N THR A 133 8.30 -1.29 13.56
CA THR A 133 7.09 -1.71 14.32
C THR A 133 6.25 -2.81 13.66
N GLY A 134 6.78 -3.51 12.65
CA GLY A 134 6.05 -4.59 11.99
C GLY A 134 4.97 -4.16 10.98
N LYS A 135 4.90 -2.88 10.55
CA LYS A 135 3.92 -2.43 9.53
C LYS A 135 3.96 -3.26 8.25
N SER A 136 5.14 -3.36 7.62
CA SER A 136 5.28 -4.13 6.37
C SER A 136 4.97 -5.61 6.58
N ARG A 137 5.27 -6.13 7.77
CA ARG A 137 4.93 -7.51 8.16
C ARG A 137 3.41 -7.69 8.33
N LEU A 138 2.71 -6.74 8.93
CA LEU A 138 1.25 -6.75 9.03
C LEU A 138 0.59 -6.83 7.64
N HIS A 139 1.07 -6.04 6.68
CA HIS A 139 0.57 -6.10 5.30
C HIS A 139 0.82 -7.46 4.65
N ASP A 140 2.02 -8.00 4.80
CA ASP A 140 2.39 -9.31 4.26
C ASP A 140 1.50 -10.43 4.84
N GLU A 141 1.28 -10.40 6.15
CA GLU A 141 0.43 -11.37 6.84
C GLU A 141 -1.04 -11.24 6.45
N PHE A 142 -1.52 -10.00 6.34
CA PHE A 142 -2.87 -9.74 5.84
C PHE A 142 -3.07 -10.25 4.41
N SER A 143 -2.02 -10.18 3.57
CA SER A 143 -2.05 -10.64 2.18
C SER A 143 -2.14 -12.17 2.03
N LYS A 144 -1.89 -12.94 3.09
CA LYS A 144 -2.10 -14.40 3.08
C LYS A 144 -3.57 -14.79 2.97
N ALA A 145 -4.47 -13.94 3.46
CA ALA A 145 -5.92 -14.18 3.42
C ALA A 145 -6.66 -13.24 2.45
N HIS A 146 -6.04 -12.14 2.03
CA HIS A 146 -6.67 -11.11 1.22
C HIS A 146 -5.83 -10.79 -0.01
N PHE A 147 -6.48 -10.61 -1.15
CA PHE A 147 -5.78 -10.19 -2.36
C PHE A 147 -5.20 -8.78 -2.16
N MET A 148 -3.88 -8.66 -2.23
CA MET A 148 -3.17 -7.40 -1.99
C MET A 148 -2.05 -7.21 -3.01
N ILE A 149 -1.94 -5.99 -3.54
CA ILE A 149 -0.83 -5.55 -4.38
C ILE A 149 0.00 -4.56 -3.56
N THR A 150 1.18 -4.97 -3.11
CA THR A 150 2.02 -4.14 -2.24
C THR A 150 3.01 -3.32 -3.05
N ILE A 151 2.87 -1.98 -3.02
CA ILE A 151 3.80 -1.05 -3.65
C ILE A 151 4.64 -0.34 -2.59
N VAL A 152 5.95 -0.40 -2.72
CA VAL A 152 6.94 0.10 -1.76
C VAL A 152 7.70 1.28 -2.36
N LEU A 153 7.33 2.50 -1.98
CA LEU A 153 7.82 3.74 -2.60
C LEU A 153 8.95 4.45 -1.81
N ARG A 154 9.75 3.69 -1.04
CA ARG A 154 10.77 4.28 -0.16
C ARG A 154 11.84 5.03 -0.95
N ALA A 155 12.52 5.97 -0.31
CA ALA A 155 13.62 6.72 -0.91
C ALA A 155 14.71 5.80 -1.50
N PHE A 156 15.37 6.28 -2.56
CA PHE A 156 16.47 5.57 -3.20
C PHE A 156 17.58 5.35 -2.17
N ARG A 157 18.13 4.13 -2.10
CA ARG A 157 19.13 3.72 -1.09
C ARG A 157 18.64 3.77 0.37
N SER A 158 17.33 3.87 0.61
CA SER A 158 16.81 3.64 1.97
C SER A 158 16.82 2.15 2.27
N ASN A 159 17.32 1.80 3.45
CA ASN A 159 17.34 0.42 3.92
C ASN A 159 15.95 0.06 4.47
N GLY A 160 15.44 -1.11 4.11
CA GLY A 160 14.19 -1.62 4.65
C GLY A 160 13.67 -2.82 3.87
N PHE A 161 12.93 -3.69 4.56
CA PHE A 161 12.33 -4.87 3.96
C PHE A 161 10.80 -4.73 3.93
N PRO A 162 10.11 -5.00 2.82
CA PRO A 162 10.64 -5.31 1.48
C PRO A 162 11.46 -4.16 0.85
N PRO A 163 12.37 -4.45 -0.10
CA PRO A 163 13.08 -3.40 -0.85
C PRO A 163 12.14 -2.48 -1.64
N THR A 164 12.67 -1.35 -2.11
CA THR A 164 11.90 -0.34 -2.83
C THR A 164 11.55 -0.79 -4.26
N ASP A 165 10.33 -0.51 -4.71
CA ASP A 165 9.92 -0.66 -6.11
C ASP A 165 10.44 0.54 -6.91
N GLY A 166 11.74 0.51 -7.20
CA GLY A 166 12.47 1.62 -7.81
C GLY A 166 11.82 2.16 -9.08
N GLN A 167 11.39 1.27 -10.00
CA GLN A 167 10.74 1.71 -11.24
C GLN A 167 9.39 2.40 -10.98
N VAL A 168 8.57 1.88 -10.05
CA VAL A 168 7.27 2.46 -9.75
C VAL A 168 7.44 3.81 -9.09
N ARG A 169 8.35 3.90 -8.12
CA ARG A 169 8.71 5.16 -7.47
C ARG A 169 9.19 6.19 -8.48
N ASN A 170 10.06 5.80 -9.41
CA ASN A 170 10.60 6.73 -10.41
C ASN A 170 9.52 7.19 -11.38
N PHE A 171 8.63 6.28 -11.82
CA PHE A 171 7.49 6.63 -12.64
C PHE A 171 6.56 7.62 -11.90
N LEU A 172 6.12 7.30 -10.68
CA LEU A 172 5.21 8.15 -9.90
C LEU A 172 5.86 9.42 -9.33
N LYS A 173 7.17 9.60 -9.51
CA LYS A 173 7.90 10.72 -8.91
C LYS A 173 7.75 12.01 -9.71
N ILE A 174 7.29 13.03 -8.99
CA ILE A 174 7.66 14.46 -8.95
C ILE A 174 7.97 15.22 -10.25
N GLU A 175 8.65 14.70 -11.27
CA GLU A 175 8.87 15.47 -12.50
C GLU A 175 7.55 15.85 -13.19
N ALA A 176 6.53 14.97 -13.12
CA ALA A 176 5.18 15.30 -13.55
C ALA A 176 4.58 16.48 -12.75
N TRP A 177 4.87 16.58 -11.45
CA TRP A 177 4.36 17.65 -10.60
C TRP A 177 5.13 18.97 -10.78
N THR A 178 6.46 18.91 -10.84
CA THR A 178 7.32 20.10 -10.96
C THR A 178 7.34 20.68 -12.37
N ARG A 179 7.10 19.88 -13.42
CA ARG A 179 7.07 20.34 -14.82
C ARG A 179 5.69 20.38 -15.46
N GLY A 180 4.76 19.50 -15.07
CA GLY A 180 3.43 19.37 -15.71
C GLY A 180 2.23 19.66 -14.80
N GLY A 181 2.46 19.98 -13.53
CA GLY A 181 1.42 20.34 -12.58
C GLY A 181 0.48 19.19 -12.17
N PRO A 182 -0.61 19.51 -11.43
CA PRO A 182 -1.49 18.51 -10.84
C PRO A 182 -2.19 17.58 -11.84
N THR A 183 -2.52 18.09 -13.02
CA THR A 183 -3.20 17.33 -14.08
C THR A 183 -2.34 16.19 -14.60
N LEU A 184 -1.05 16.44 -14.83
CA LEU A 184 -0.14 15.41 -15.33
C LEU A 184 0.09 14.33 -14.27
N ALA A 185 0.29 14.71 -13.01
CA ALA A 185 0.44 13.75 -11.91
C ALA A 185 -0.82 12.89 -11.72
N TYR A 186 -2.01 13.48 -11.85
CA TYR A 186 -3.27 12.77 -11.83
C TYR A 186 -3.35 11.75 -12.98
N SER A 187 -3.11 12.20 -14.22
CA SER A 187 -3.16 11.33 -15.41
C SER A 187 -2.16 10.19 -15.31
N GLN A 188 -0.94 10.48 -14.85
CA GLN A 188 0.11 9.50 -14.68
C GLN A 188 -0.28 8.41 -13.66
N ALA A 189 -0.81 8.80 -12.50
CA ALA A 189 -1.27 7.84 -11.52
C ALA A 189 -2.50 7.05 -11.97
N TYR A 190 -3.41 7.68 -12.71
CA TYR A 190 -4.54 6.99 -13.34
C TYR A 190 -4.07 5.92 -14.32
N HIS A 191 -3.17 6.26 -15.24
CA HIS A 191 -2.58 5.31 -16.19
C HIS A 191 -1.81 4.18 -15.50
N PHE A 192 -1.09 4.50 -14.41
CA PHE A 192 -0.44 3.48 -13.59
C PHE A 192 -1.43 2.49 -12.99
N LEU A 193 -2.50 2.97 -12.36
CA LEU A 193 -3.50 2.10 -11.74
C LEU A 193 -4.23 1.24 -12.78
N LEU A 194 -4.55 1.80 -13.94
CA LEU A 194 -5.14 1.05 -15.05
C LEU A 194 -4.21 -0.08 -15.50
N ALA A 195 -2.95 0.25 -15.82
CA ALA A 195 -1.94 -0.73 -16.22
C ALA A 195 -1.69 -1.80 -15.13
N LEU A 196 -1.69 -1.38 -13.86
CA LEU A 196 -1.51 -2.26 -12.72
C LEU A 196 -2.63 -3.30 -12.64
N PHE A 197 -3.89 -2.88 -12.76
CA PHE A 197 -5.02 -3.82 -12.68
C PHE A 197 -5.11 -4.74 -13.90
N GLU A 198 -4.82 -4.24 -15.10
CA GLU A 198 -4.75 -5.06 -16.31
C GLU A 198 -3.66 -6.13 -16.19
N LYS A 199 -2.43 -5.74 -15.85
CA LYS A 199 -1.32 -6.69 -15.69
C LYS A 199 -1.58 -7.68 -14.56
N THR A 200 -2.20 -7.24 -13.46
CA THR A 200 -2.61 -8.12 -12.36
C THR A 200 -3.61 -9.17 -12.84
N LYS A 201 -4.66 -8.75 -13.57
CA LYS A 201 -5.68 -9.63 -14.13
C LYS A 201 -5.04 -10.69 -15.04
N GLU A 202 -4.16 -10.27 -15.94
CA GLU A 202 -3.43 -11.18 -16.84
C GLU A 202 -2.57 -12.18 -16.06
N THR A 203 -1.83 -11.71 -15.07
CA THR A 203 -0.94 -12.56 -14.25
C THR A 203 -1.75 -13.63 -13.52
N VAL A 204 -2.87 -13.26 -12.89
CA VAL A 204 -3.75 -14.21 -12.20
C VAL A 204 -4.45 -15.17 -13.16
N ALA A 205 -4.78 -14.71 -14.38
CA ALA A 205 -5.44 -15.55 -15.39
C ALA A 205 -4.54 -16.68 -15.94
N GLN A 206 -3.22 -16.58 -15.77
CA GLN A 206 -2.28 -17.63 -16.18
C GLN A 206 -2.35 -18.87 -15.28
N TRP A 207 -2.91 -18.77 -14.06
CA TRP A 207 -3.00 -19.88 -13.11
C TRP A 207 -4.32 -20.63 -13.28
N THR A 208 -4.49 -21.23 -14.46
CA THR A 208 -5.68 -22.00 -14.83
C THR A 208 -5.82 -23.31 -14.04
N ASP A 209 -4.72 -23.76 -13.43
CA ASP A 209 -4.63 -24.92 -12.54
C ASP A 209 -5.27 -24.67 -11.17
N LEU A 210 -5.44 -23.41 -10.77
CA LEU A 210 -5.98 -23.04 -9.46
C LEU A 210 -7.49 -22.77 -9.55
N SER A 211 -8.30 -23.66 -8.99
CA SER A 211 -9.75 -23.52 -8.97
C SER A 211 -10.21 -22.57 -7.86
N HIS A 212 -9.54 -22.55 -6.71
CA HIS A 212 -9.98 -21.80 -5.55
C HIS A 212 -9.40 -20.38 -5.48
N ARG A 213 -10.23 -19.43 -5.04
CA ARG A 213 -9.83 -18.02 -4.85
C ARG A 213 -8.68 -17.88 -3.86
N ALA A 214 -8.71 -18.62 -2.75
CA ALA A 214 -7.69 -18.55 -1.71
C ALA A 214 -6.30 -18.97 -2.24
N GLU A 215 -6.25 -20.01 -3.07
CA GLU A 215 -5.01 -20.46 -3.72
C GLU A 215 -4.44 -19.39 -4.65
N ARG A 216 -5.29 -18.72 -5.45
CA ARG A 216 -4.84 -17.62 -6.32
C ARG A 216 -4.31 -16.42 -5.52
N VAL A 217 -4.89 -16.12 -4.36
CA VAL A 217 -4.39 -15.06 -3.45
C VAL A 217 -3.00 -15.41 -2.94
N LEU A 218 -2.82 -16.63 -2.41
CA LEU A 218 -1.53 -17.10 -1.92
C LEU A 218 -0.49 -17.14 -3.03
N ARG A 219 -0.86 -17.65 -4.22
CA ARG A 219 0.01 -17.70 -5.39
C ARG A 219 0.45 -16.31 -5.85
N PHE A 220 -0.44 -15.33 -5.81
CA PHE A 220 -0.08 -13.94 -6.13
C PHE A 220 0.90 -13.35 -5.11
N ARG A 221 0.65 -13.58 -3.81
CA ARG A 221 1.60 -13.17 -2.77
C ARG A 221 2.98 -13.80 -3.00
N GLU A 222 3.04 -15.11 -3.22
CA GLU A 222 4.28 -15.84 -3.49
C GLU A 222 5.00 -15.28 -4.73
N PHE A 223 4.27 -15.10 -5.83
CA PHE A 223 4.81 -14.47 -7.04
C PHE A 223 5.43 -13.09 -6.76
N MET A 224 4.77 -12.25 -5.96
CA MET A 224 5.26 -10.91 -5.62
C MET A 224 6.37 -10.87 -4.56
N SER A 225 6.71 -12.00 -3.94
CA SER A 225 7.72 -12.09 -2.86
C SER A 225 8.85 -13.08 -3.16
N ARG A 226 8.75 -13.84 -4.26
CA ARG A 226 9.74 -14.85 -4.63
C ARG A 226 11.09 -14.21 -4.92
N GLY A 227 12.13 -14.74 -4.29
CA GLY A 227 13.50 -14.25 -4.48
C GLY A 227 13.77 -12.89 -3.81
N GLN A 228 12.82 -12.37 -3.03
CA GLN A 228 13.00 -11.12 -2.30
C GLN A 228 14.05 -11.26 -1.19
N ASN A 229 14.95 -10.29 -1.11
CA ASN A 229 15.96 -10.18 -0.05
C ASN A 229 16.07 -8.71 0.41
N MET A 230 17.15 -8.32 1.10
CA MET A 230 17.32 -6.93 1.59
C MET A 230 17.65 -5.93 0.47
N GLU A 231 18.19 -6.40 -0.66
CA GLU A 231 18.69 -5.58 -1.76
C GLU A 231 17.75 -5.56 -2.96
N SER A 232 17.03 -6.66 -3.20
CA SER A 232 16.16 -6.85 -4.37
C SER A 232 14.78 -7.39 -4.02
N THR A 233 13.77 -6.93 -4.76
CA THR A 233 12.38 -7.39 -4.68
C THR A 233 12.15 -8.76 -5.33
N GLY A 234 13.13 -9.31 -6.03
CA GLY A 234 13.01 -10.53 -6.81
C GLY A 234 12.58 -10.28 -8.26
N GLU A 235 13.00 -11.18 -9.16
CA GLU A 235 12.82 -11.02 -10.60
C GLU A 235 11.34 -10.97 -11.03
N ASP A 236 10.49 -11.81 -10.42
CA ASP A 236 9.05 -11.87 -10.73
C ASP A 236 8.37 -10.52 -10.48
N ARG A 237 8.57 -9.93 -9.29
CA ARG A 237 8.04 -8.62 -8.90
C ARG A 237 8.66 -7.49 -9.72
N GLU A 238 9.96 -7.56 -9.99
CA GLU A 238 10.64 -6.56 -10.80
C GLU A 238 10.09 -6.53 -12.23
N ASN A 239 9.97 -7.69 -12.88
CA ASN A 239 9.42 -7.78 -14.23
C ASN A 239 7.94 -7.38 -14.26
N PHE A 240 7.16 -7.80 -13.26
CA PHE A 240 5.77 -7.38 -13.12
C PHE A 240 5.64 -5.84 -13.13
N TYR A 241 6.40 -5.14 -12.29
CA TYR A 241 6.30 -3.68 -12.22
C TYR A 241 6.96 -2.96 -13.41
N LYS A 242 7.97 -3.55 -14.07
CA LYS A 242 8.51 -3.01 -15.33
C LYS A 242 7.43 -3.00 -16.41
N ASP A 243 6.69 -4.09 -16.55
CA ASP A 243 5.58 -4.20 -17.50
C ASP A 243 4.47 -3.19 -17.21
N VAL A 244 4.10 -3.03 -15.93
CA VAL A 244 3.09 -2.04 -15.50
C VAL A 244 3.53 -0.63 -15.90
N VAL A 245 4.77 -0.26 -15.60
CA VAL A 245 5.30 1.08 -15.93
C VAL A 245 5.33 1.30 -17.43
N ALA A 246 5.86 0.35 -18.21
CA ALA A 246 5.92 0.46 -19.67
C ALA A 246 4.53 0.65 -20.30
N ARG A 247 3.51 -0.06 -19.80
CA ARG A 247 2.12 0.13 -20.25
C ARG A 247 1.56 1.49 -19.87
N ALA A 248 1.78 1.94 -18.62
CA ALA A 248 1.33 3.24 -18.15
C ALA A 248 1.96 4.40 -18.95
N GLU A 249 3.23 4.28 -19.32
CA GLU A 249 3.91 5.22 -20.22
C GLU A 249 3.24 5.26 -21.59
N SER A 250 2.86 4.10 -22.15
CA SER A 250 2.20 4.03 -23.46
C SER A 250 0.84 4.75 -23.51
N PHE A 251 0.10 4.81 -22.39
CA PHE A 251 -1.14 5.58 -22.29
C PHE A 251 -0.89 7.09 -22.22
N THR A 252 0.22 7.47 -21.60
CA THR A 252 0.59 8.87 -21.40
C THR A 252 0.99 9.54 -22.72
N PHE A 253 1.76 8.85 -23.57
CA PHE A 253 2.17 9.37 -24.88
C PHE A 253 1.05 9.40 -25.94
N LYS A 254 -0.02 8.60 -25.77
CA LYS A 254 -1.17 8.61 -26.69
C LYS A 254 -2.17 9.73 -26.43
N SER A 255 -2.05 10.41 -25.28
CA SER A 255 -3.00 11.41 -24.80
C SER A 255 -2.53 12.86 -25.01
N THR A 256 -1.33 13.04 -25.59
CA THR A 256 -0.73 14.31 -26.01
C THR A 256 -0.74 14.43 -27.52
#